data_AF-A0A650A265-F1
#
_entry.id   AF-A0A650A265-F1
#
_cell.length_a   1.000
_cell.length_b   1.000
_cell.length_c   1.000
_cell.angle_alpha   90.00
_cell.angle_beta   90.00
_cell.angle_gamma   90.00
#
_symmetry.space_group_name_H-M   'P 1'
#
loop_
_entity.id
_entity.type
_entity.pdbx_description
1 polymer ?
#
loop_
_entity_poly.entity_id
_entity_poly.type
_entity_poly.pdbx_seq_one_letter_code
_entity_poly.pdbx_strand_id
1 'polypeptide(L)'
;MDTPIEFGTDGWRDTLDTFTTPRIKMVAQAVADYLREETDRAGDTIAVGYDARDSSPGFAEDVAEVLAANGFDVLVAKRDCPTPITAWTIVDRDLAGAMAITASHNPPEYNGVKYIPENGSPALPAVTEGLEARLREPDPLPEADHGDIEEVDFTAAYYEHALDLLEPELSDLTVVYDAMHGSGRGVTDELLERAGATVHRRRCERDPDFGGTPPEPSAQNLEGLLEAVREHDADLGVANDGDADRIAVVTPERGFLDENLFFAALYEYMLEDDAGPAVRTVSTTFLIDRIAEAHGQTVQEVPVGFKWVAQAMRERDALMGGEESGGFSIRGHVREKDGVLMALLASVATAECSLDDRIEALLAEHGEIHQDRRNLDCPDSEKDRVVGEIEQALPETVAGVAVEDVNDADGFKILLEDGSWLLARPSGTEPKLRIYAEADSADRVETLLDAGVNIVEPII
;
A
#
# COMPACT_ATOMS: atom_id res chain seq x y z
N MET A 1 -21.49 21.12 13.12
CA MET A 1 -21.10 19.91 13.86
C MET A 1 -19.87 19.43 13.13
N ASP A 2 -18.75 19.34 13.82
CA ASP A 2 -17.52 18.89 13.18
C ASP A 2 -17.69 17.45 12.74
N THR A 3 -17.20 17.10 11.55
CA THR A 3 -17.20 15.73 11.05
C THR A 3 -16.51 14.82 12.07
N PRO A 4 -17.05 13.64 12.41
CA PRO A 4 -16.38 12.69 13.30
C PRO A 4 -15.00 12.30 12.74
N ILE A 5 -14.07 11.94 13.62
CA ILE A 5 -12.81 11.30 13.23
C ILE A 5 -13.14 9.83 13.03
N GLU A 6 -12.97 9.34 11.81
CA GLU A 6 -13.20 7.94 11.44
C GLU A 6 -11.93 7.40 10.78
N PHE A 7 -11.45 6.25 11.25
CA PHE A 7 -10.32 5.55 10.68
C PHE A 7 -10.80 4.70 9.51
N GLY A 8 -10.34 5.04 8.32
CA GLY A 8 -10.61 4.28 7.11
C GLY A 8 -9.76 3.01 7.03
N THR A 9 -9.54 2.53 5.81
CA THR A 9 -8.77 1.29 5.56
C THR A 9 -7.34 1.37 6.10
N ASP A 10 -6.73 2.55 6.08
CA ASP A 10 -5.32 2.78 6.39
C ASP A 10 -5.12 4.17 7.05
N GLY A 11 -5.71 4.34 8.24
CA GLY A 11 -5.64 5.56 9.03
C GLY A 11 -6.82 6.53 8.87
N TRP A 12 -6.74 7.67 9.55
CA TRP A 12 -7.65 8.80 9.36
C TRP A 12 -7.01 9.83 8.42
N ARG A 13 -7.72 10.27 7.38
CA ARG A 13 -7.24 11.27 6.41
C ARG A 13 -8.33 12.30 6.16
N ASP A 14 -7.96 13.58 6.10
CA ASP A 14 -8.90 14.68 5.82
C ASP A 14 -8.15 15.89 5.25
N THR A 15 -8.89 16.89 4.77
CA THR A 15 -8.30 18.18 4.38
C THR A 15 -7.83 18.94 5.62
N LEU A 16 -6.86 19.83 5.48
CA LEU A 16 -6.29 20.62 6.58
C LEU A 16 -7.30 21.53 7.31
N ASP A 17 -8.48 21.77 6.72
CA ASP A 17 -9.59 22.46 7.41
C ASP A 17 -10.18 21.58 8.54
N THR A 18 -10.11 20.26 8.40
CA THR A 18 -10.59 19.27 9.39
C THR A 18 -9.42 18.62 10.14
N PHE A 19 -8.33 18.28 9.45
CA PHE A 19 -7.12 17.70 10.03
C PHE A 19 -6.29 18.79 10.71
N THR A 20 -6.58 19.05 11.98
CA THR A 20 -6.06 20.19 12.75
C THR A 20 -5.34 19.74 14.02
N THR A 21 -4.48 20.60 14.57
CA THR A 21 -3.71 20.35 15.81
C THR A 21 -4.58 19.81 16.96
N PRO A 22 -5.74 20.41 17.32
CA PRO A 22 -6.57 19.86 18.39
C PRO A 22 -7.01 18.42 18.12
N ARG A 23 -7.39 18.11 16.87
CA ARG A 23 -7.94 16.81 16.50
C ARG A 23 -6.86 15.72 16.43
N ILE A 24 -5.67 16.03 15.89
CA ILE A 24 -4.56 15.07 15.91
C ILE A 24 -4.07 14.80 17.35
N LYS A 25 -4.11 15.80 18.23
CA LYS A 25 -3.82 15.60 19.67
C LYS A 25 -4.84 14.68 20.35
N MET A 26 -6.12 14.73 19.94
CA MET A 26 -7.12 13.75 20.42
C MET A 26 -6.81 12.33 19.98
N VAL A 27 -6.30 12.15 18.76
CA VAL A 27 -5.87 10.83 18.26
C VAL A 27 -4.67 10.32 19.03
N ALA A 28 -3.66 11.16 19.28
CA ALA A 28 -2.50 10.79 20.09
C ALA A 28 -2.90 10.40 21.53
N GLN A 29 -3.85 11.12 22.13
CA GLN A 29 -4.40 10.76 23.44
C GLN A 29 -5.12 9.41 23.41
N ALA A 30 -5.90 9.13 22.35
CA ALA A 30 -6.58 7.86 22.18
C ALA A 30 -5.59 6.69 22.03
N VAL A 31 -4.48 6.88 21.32
CA VAL A 31 -3.39 5.88 21.22
C VAL A 31 -2.76 5.62 22.58
N ALA A 32 -2.43 6.67 23.34
CA ALA A 32 -1.87 6.53 24.68
C ALA A 32 -2.80 5.75 25.62
N ASP A 33 -4.10 6.03 25.58
CA ASP A 33 -5.10 5.32 26.40
C ASP A 33 -5.30 3.88 25.93
N TYR A 34 -5.33 3.64 24.62
CA TYR A 34 -5.41 2.29 24.05
C TYR A 34 -4.24 1.42 24.49
N LEU A 35 -3.01 1.93 24.35
CA LEU A 35 -1.81 1.24 24.80
C LEU A 35 -1.84 0.95 26.31
N ARG A 36 -2.39 1.86 27.11
CA ARG A 36 -2.49 1.70 28.56
C ARG A 36 -3.56 0.69 29.00
N GLU A 37 -4.67 0.59 28.28
CA GLU A 37 -5.86 -0.16 28.68
C GLU A 37 -5.97 -1.54 28.02
N GLU A 38 -5.53 -1.67 26.77
CA GLU A 38 -5.71 -2.87 25.95
C GLU A 38 -4.41 -3.63 25.69
N THR A 39 -3.26 -3.08 26.07
CA THR A 39 -1.94 -3.70 25.90
C THR A 39 -1.12 -3.64 27.18
N ASP A 40 -0.06 -4.44 27.26
CA ASP A 40 0.91 -4.39 28.36
C ASP A 40 2.10 -3.43 28.07
N ARG A 41 1.97 -2.54 27.07
CA ARG A 41 3.03 -1.62 26.58
C ARG A 41 2.91 -0.20 27.15
N ALA A 42 2.24 -0.02 28.29
CA ALA A 42 2.02 1.29 28.89
C ALA A 42 3.35 1.94 29.33
N GLY A 43 3.68 3.11 28.78
CA GLY A 43 4.93 3.82 29.08
C GLY A 43 6.18 3.28 28.38
N ASP A 44 6.00 2.37 27.41
CA ASP A 44 7.08 1.93 26.53
C ASP A 44 7.44 3.03 25.50
N THR A 45 8.40 2.73 24.63
CA THR A 45 8.80 3.62 23.55
C THR A 45 7.87 3.50 22.32
N ILE A 46 7.52 4.62 21.69
CA ILE A 46 6.71 4.70 20.47
C ILE A 46 7.43 5.53 19.40
N ALA A 47 7.33 5.13 18.13
CA ALA A 47 7.89 5.91 17.03
C ALA A 47 6.87 6.89 16.42
N VAL A 48 7.35 8.02 15.92
CA VAL A 48 6.57 8.97 15.12
C VAL A 48 7.31 9.28 13.83
N GLY A 49 6.74 8.85 12.71
CA GLY A 49 7.20 9.16 11.36
C GLY A 49 6.28 10.17 10.69
N TYR A 50 6.74 10.85 9.66
CA TYR A 50 5.95 11.82 8.92
C TYR A 50 6.39 11.95 7.46
N ASP A 51 5.48 12.32 6.56
CA ASP A 51 5.77 12.47 5.14
C ASP A 51 6.28 13.88 4.76
N ALA A 52 6.57 14.07 3.47
CA ALA A 52 7.17 15.29 2.94
C ALA A 52 6.26 16.54 2.92
N ARG A 53 4.99 16.46 3.35
CA ARG A 53 4.08 17.62 3.35
C ARG A 53 4.55 18.68 4.34
N ASP A 54 4.22 19.94 4.08
CA ASP A 54 4.69 21.04 4.92
C ASP A 54 4.09 21.02 6.33
N SER A 55 2.87 20.49 6.46
CA SER A 55 2.15 20.39 7.74
C SER A 55 2.55 19.17 8.59
N SER A 56 3.12 18.14 7.98
CA SER A 56 3.40 16.86 8.65
C SER A 56 4.41 16.97 9.81
N PRO A 57 5.52 17.73 9.73
CA PRO A 57 6.45 17.90 10.85
C PRO A 57 5.78 18.51 12.10
N GLY A 58 4.95 19.53 11.93
CA GLY A 58 4.25 20.17 13.06
C GLY A 58 3.24 19.24 13.72
N PHE A 59 2.52 18.42 12.94
CA PHE A 59 1.64 17.41 13.49
C PHE A 59 2.40 16.26 14.16
N ALA A 60 3.58 15.89 13.68
CA ALA A 60 4.44 14.91 14.33
C ALA A 60 4.93 15.41 15.70
N GLU A 61 5.33 16.69 15.79
CA GLU A 61 5.65 17.35 17.06
C GLU A 61 4.45 17.34 18.02
N ASP A 62 3.26 17.74 17.55
CA ASP A 62 2.03 17.75 18.34
C ASP A 62 1.67 16.35 18.90
N VAL A 63 1.88 15.30 18.11
CA VAL A 63 1.67 13.90 18.52
C VAL A 63 2.71 13.47 19.55
N ALA A 64 3.99 13.76 19.29
CA ALA A 64 5.09 13.40 20.18
C ALA A 64 4.92 14.05 21.56
N GLU A 65 4.52 15.32 21.62
CA GLU A 65 4.23 16.02 22.88
C GLU A 65 3.13 15.33 23.70
N VAL A 66 2.03 14.90 23.06
CA VAL A 66 0.92 14.26 23.76
C VAL A 66 1.31 12.87 24.27
N LEU A 67 2.03 12.10 23.46
CA LEU A 67 2.50 10.76 23.84
C LEU A 67 3.52 10.85 24.99
N ALA A 68 4.49 11.76 24.90
CA ALA A 68 5.46 12.01 25.97
C ALA A 68 4.77 12.47 27.26
N ALA A 69 3.80 13.38 27.16
CA ALA A 69 3.02 13.82 28.31
C ALA A 69 2.14 12.72 28.93
N ASN A 70 1.93 11.62 28.22
CA ASN A 70 1.24 10.42 28.70
C ASN A 70 2.19 9.31 29.22
N GLY A 71 3.50 9.62 29.30
CA GLY A 71 4.53 8.78 29.91
C GLY A 71 5.26 7.83 28.97
N PHE A 72 5.13 8.01 27.64
CA PHE A 72 5.86 7.22 26.64
C PHE A 72 7.15 7.92 26.25
N ASP A 73 8.24 7.18 26.06
CA ASP A 73 9.39 7.70 25.33
C ASP A 73 9.06 7.74 23.83
N VAL A 74 9.41 8.83 23.14
CA VAL A 74 9.03 9.03 21.74
C VAL A 74 10.26 9.18 20.86
N LEU A 75 10.38 8.30 19.86
CA LEU A 75 11.37 8.44 18.81
C LEU A 75 10.73 9.13 17.61
N VAL A 76 11.17 10.34 17.27
CA VAL A 76 10.68 11.09 16.12
C VAL A 76 11.67 10.91 14.97
N ALA A 77 11.17 10.62 13.77
CA ALA A 77 12.01 10.58 12.58
C ALA A 77 12.70 11.94 12.36
N LYS A 78 14.03 11.92 12.19
CA LYS A 78 14.84 13.14 12.01
C LYS A 78 14.56 13.93 10.72
N ARG A 79 13.86 13.29 9.78
CA ARG A 79 13.42 13.86 8.49
C ARG A 79 12.11 13.20 8.09
N ASP A 80 11.50 13.70 7.01
CA ASP A 80 10.41 12.98 6.36
C ASP A 80 10.86 11.55 6.03
N CYS A 81 10.04 10.56 6.37
CA CYS A 81 10.40 9.15 6.42
C CYS A 81 9.29 8.31 5.79
N PRO A 82 9.62 7.37 4.89
CA PRO A 82 8.64 6.42 4.38
C PRO A 82 7.88 5.69 5.51
N THR A 83 6.57 5.51 5.30
CA THR A 83 5.73 4.68 6.17
C THR A 83 6.33 3.29 6.42
N PRO A 84 6.82 2.53 5.41
CA PRO A 84 7.40 1.22 5.64
C PRO A 84 8.61 1.22 6.58
N ILE A 85 9.47 2.24 6.52
CA ILE A 85 10.64 2.34 7.40
C ILE A 85 10.21 2.66 8.83
N THR A 86 9.19 3.49 8.99
CA THR A 86 8.57 3.75 10.30
C THR A 86 7.98 2.46 10.87
N ALA A 87 7.28 1.67 10.05
CA ALA A 87 6.71 0.38 10.43
C ALA A 87 7.79 -0.66 10.81
N TRP A 88 8.86 -0.74 10.01
CA TRP A 88 9.98 -1.65 10.25
C TRP A 88 10.74 -1.30 11.53
N THR A 89 10.92 -0.01 11.83
CA THR A 89 11.59 0.47 13.06
C THR A 89 10.92 -0.05 14.33
N ILE A 90 9.61 -0.27 14.31
CA ILE A 90 8.87 -0.87 15.44
C ILE A 90 9.42 -2.25 15.76
N VAL A 91 9.57 -3.09 14.73
CA VAL A 91 10.01 -4.48 14.86
C VAL A 91 11.50 -4.57 15.16
N ASP A 92 12.32 -3.73 14.52
CA ASP A 92 13.77 -3.64 14.76
C ASP A 92 14.09 -3.30 16.22
N ARG A 93 13.30 -2.41 16.83
CA ARG A 93 13.57 -1.88 18.17
C ARG A 93 12.62 -2.34 19.26
N ASP A 94 11.70 -3.27 18.95
CA ASP A 94 10.66 -3.77 19.87
C ASP A 94 9.87 -2.62 20.52
N LEU A 95 9.29 -1.74 19.70
CA LEU A 95 8.51 -0.58 20.14
C LEU A 95 7.03 -0.96 20.38
N ALA A 96 6.32 -0.15 21.17
CA ALA A 96 4.88 -0.32 21.40
C ALA A 96 4.02 -0.10 20.15
N GLY A 97 4.58 0.56 19.13
CA GLY A 97 3.94 0.88 17.86
C GLY A 97 4.55 2.13 17.24
N ALA A 98 3.86 2.68 16.24
CA ALA A 98 4.18 3.98 15.67
C ALA A 98 2.95 4.76 15.22
N MET A 99 3.11 6.08 15.10
CA MET A 99 2.19 6.95 14.37
C MET A 99 2.90 7.51 13.13
N ALA A 100 2.35 7.27 11.95
CA ALA A 100 2.85 7.82 10.69
C ALA A 100 1.93 8.96 10.22
N ILE A 101 2.45 10.18 10.17
CA ILE A 101 1.72 11.38 9.74
C ILE A 101 1.83 11.50 8.22
N THR A 102 0.76 11.11 7.53
CA THR A 102 0.72 11.12 6.07
C THR A 102 -0.70 10.93 5.55
N ALA A 103 -0.95 11.49 4.36
CA ALA A 103 -2.10 11.13 3.53
C ALA A 103 -1.70 10.35 2.26
N SER A 104 -0.52 9.71 2.23
CA SER A 104 -0.03 8.90 1.08
C SER A 104 -0.15 9.70 -0.22
N HIS A 105 -0.78 9.15 -1.25
CA HIS A 105 -0.99 9.72 -2.58
C HIS A 105 -1.98 10.90 -2.66
N ASN A 106 -2.64 11.31 -1.57
CA ASN A 106 -3.62 12.39 -1.61
C ASN A 106 -2.98 13.75 -2.00
N PRO A 107 -3.75 14.73 -2.53
CA PRO A 107 -3.26 16.08 -2.82
C PRO A 107 -2.65 16.81 -1.60
N PRO A 108 -1.78 17.83 -1.78
CA PRO A 108 -1.11 18.58 -0.70
C PRO A 108 -2.02 19.15 0.40
N GLU A 109 -3.26 19.51 0.07
CA GLU A 109 -4.25 20.07 1.00
C GLU A 109 -4.83 19.03 1.98
N TYR A 110 -4.48 17.76 1.83
CA TYR A 110 -4.80 16.69 2.76
C TYR A 110 -3.63 16.41 3.72
N ASN A 111 -3.95 15.90 4.90
CA ASN A 111 -3.01 15.16 5.73
C ASN A 111 -3.76 14.02 6.45
N GLY A 112 -3.02 13.17 7.14
CA GLY A 112 -3.57 11.98 7.77
C GLY A 112 -2.66 11.41 8.84
N VAL A 113 -3.17 10.38 9.51
CA VAL A 113 -2.42 9.62 10.51
C VAL A 113 -2.77 8.15 10.44
N LYS A 114 -1.73 7.31 10.39
CA LYS A 114 -1.81 5.86 10.56
C LYS A 114 -1.30 5.51 11.95
N TYR A 115 -2.01 4.64 12.67
CA TYR A 115 -1.45 3.95 13.83
C TYR A 115 -1.02 2.55 13.42
N ILE A 116 0.23 2.20 13.71
CA ILE A 116 0.86 0.93 13.36
C ILE A 116 1.19 0.22 14.69
N PRO A 117 0.56 -0.92 15.02
CA PRO A 117 0.82 -1.63 16.27
C PRO A 117 2.23 -2.23 16.34
N GLU A 118 2.57 -2.80 17.51
CA GLU A 118 3.89 -3.41 17.81
C GLU A 118 4.38 -4.47 16.80
N ASN A 119 3.50 -5.06 16.00
CA ASN A 119 3.87 -6.03 14.97
C ASN A 119 4.31 -5.40 13.64
N GLY A 120 4.29 -4.06 13.54
CA GLY A 120 4.66 -3.31 12.35
C GLY A 120 3.73 -3.48 11.15
N SER A 121 2.54 -4.07 11.32
CA SER A 121 1.55 -4.25 10.25
C SER A 121 0.42 -3.22 10.37
N PRO A 122 -0.40 -2.96 9.34
CA PRO A 122 -1.54 -2.08 9.47
C PRO A 122 -2.50 -2.51 10.60
N ALA A 123 -3.06 -1.55 11.33
CA ALA A 123 -4.02 -1.82 12.38
C ALA A 123 -5.30 -2.53 11.87
N LEU A 124 -5.72 -3.58 12.57
CA LEU A 124 -6.98 -4.28 12.29
C LEU A 124 -8.19 -3.46 12.81
N PRO A 125 -9.41 -3.72 12.31
CA PRO A 125 -10.61 -2.97 12.72
C PRO A 125 -10.81 -2.87 14.23
N ALA A 126 -10.58 -3.95 14.98
CA ALA A 126 -10.70 -3.95 16.43
C ALA A 126 -9.76 -2.95 17.13
N VAL A 127 -8.57 -2.70 16.54
CA VAL A 127 -7.63 -1.68 17.04
C VAL A 127 -8.17 -0.29 16.73
N THR A 128 -8.54 -0.02 15.48
CA THR A 128 -9.01 1.31 15.06
C THR A 128 -10.32 1.72 15.75
N GLU A 129 -11.28 0.81 15.88
CA GLU A 129 -12.51 1.01 16.67
C GLU A 129 -12.18 1.27 18.14
N GLY A 130 -11.16 0.59 18.68
CA GLY A 130 -10.64 0.81 20.02
C GLY A 130 -10.05 2.21 20.23
N LEU A 131 -9.42 2.78 19.19
CA LEU A 131 -8.92 4.16 19.19
C LEU A 131 -10.09 5.16 19.09
N GLU A 132 -11.03 4.94 18.18
CA GLU A 132 -12.21 5.80 18.00
C GLU A 132 -13.03 5.94 19.28
N ALA A 133 -13.23 4.83 20.00
CA ALA A 133 -13.93 4.81 21.28
C ALA A 133 -13.23 5.61 22.39
N ARG A 134 -11.95 5.96 22.22
CA ARG A 134 -11.10 6.67 23.19
C ARG A 134 -10.80 8.11 22.79
N LEU A 135 -11.34 8.60 21.67
CA LEU A 135 -11.13 9.98 21.22
C LEU A 135 -11.62 10.99 22.27
N ARG A 136 -10.69 11.80 22.76
CA ARG A 136 -10.94 12.86 23.75
C ARG A 136 -9.82 13.89 23.74
N GLU A 137 -10.08 15.05 24.35
CA GLU A 137 -9.05 16.07 24.56
C GLU A 137 -7.85 15.52 25.37
N PRO A 138 -6.63 16.00 25.11
CA PRO A 138 -5.43 15.61 25.85
C PRO A 138 -5.59 15.76 27.37
N ASP A 139 -5.12 14.76 28.10
CA ASP A 139 -5.13 14.70 29.57
C ASP A 139 -3.76 14.19 30.03
N PRO A 140 -2.78 15.09 30.11
CA PRO A 140 -1.40 14.72 30.40
C PRO A 140 -1.26 14.22 31.84
N LEU A 141 -0.32 13.31 32.05
CA LEU A 141 0.16 12.94 33.38
C LEU A 141 0.87 14.13 34.05
N PRO A 142 1.12 14.08 35.37
CA PRO A 142 2.01 15.04 36.02
C PRO A 142 3.37 15.13 35.30
N GLU A 143 3.95 16.33 35.20
CA GLU A 143 5.23 16.57 34.49
C GLU A 143 6.39 15.65 34.93
N ALA A 144 6.36 15.13 36.16
CA ALA A 144 7.37 14.21 36.68
C ALA A 144 7.29 12.80 36.06
N ASP A 145 6.18 12.47 35.41
CA ASP A 145 5.88 11.17 34.79
C ASP A 145 5.87 11.28 33.25
N HIS A 146 6.36 12.39 32.67
CA HIS A 146 6.50 12.55 31.22
C HIS A 146 7.69 11.74 30.71
N GLY A 147 7.55 11.13 29.53
CA GLY A 147 8.65 10.48 28.82
C GLY A 147 9.51 11.48 28.03
N ASP A 148 10.61 10.99 27.46
CA ASP A 148 11.53 11.80 26.67
C ASP A 148 11.17 11.79 25.17
N ILE A 149 11.50 12.87 24.45
CA ILE A 149 11.37 12.94 22.99
C ILE A 149 12.78 13.01 22.38
N GLU A 150 13.09 12.08 21.47
CA GLU A 150 14.38 12.00 20.78
C GLU A 150 14.21 11.97 19.26
N GLU A 151 14.94 12.82 18.53
CA GLU A 151 15.03 12.73 17.07
C GLU A 151 16.04 11.65 16.65
N VAL A 152 15.61 10.71 15.81
CA VAL A 152 16.40 9.54 15.43
C VAL A 152 16.39 9.33 13.91
N ASP A 153 17.51 8.86 13.38
CA ASP A 153 17.58 8.36 12.00
C ASP A 153 17.05 6.92 11.93
N PHE A 154 15.96 6.72 11.19
CA PHE A 154 15.34 5.40 10.99
C PHE A 154 15.88 4.66 9.76
N THR A 155 16.55 5.34 8.82
CA THR A 155 16.86 4.73 7.51
C THR A 155 18.13 3.87 7.55
N ALA A 156 19.12 4.22 8.39
CA ALA A 156 20.42 3.55 8.40
C ALA A 156 20.31 2.03 8.65
N ALA A 157 19.59 1.62 9.70
CA ALA A 157 19.41 0.20 10.05
C ALA A 157 18.51 -0.52 9.03
N TYR A 158 17.52 0.19 8.48
CA TYR A 158 16.67 -0.35 7.42
C TYR A 158 17.47 -0.68 6.15
N TYR A 159 18.43 0.15 5.77
CA TYR A 159 19.29 -0.15 4.62
C TYR A 159 20.10 -1.43 4.82
N GLU A 160 20.65 -1.64 6.01
CA GLU A 160 21.38 -2.88 6.34
C GLU A 160 20.45 -4.08 6.21
N HIS A 161 19.25 -4.01 6.78
CA HIS A 161 18.22 -5.05 6.63
C HIS A 161 17.87 -5.34 5.17
N ALA A 162 17.60 -4.31 4.37
CA ALA A 162 17.19 -4.49 2.98
C ALA A 162 18.30 -5.11 2.12
N LEU A 163 19.56 -4.68 2.33
CA LEU A 163 20.72 -5.23 1.62
C LEU A 163 21.05 -6.66 2.07
N ASP A 164 20.92 -6.97 3.36
CA ASP A 164 21.15 -8.33 3.89
C ASP A 164 20.03 -9.29 3.47
N LEU A 165 18.79 -8.82 3.33
CA LEU A 165 17.65 -9.65 2.93
C LEU A 165 17.70 -10.04 1.44
N LEU A 166 18.14 -9.12 0.57
CA LEU A 166 18.08 -9.30 -0.88
C LEU A 166 19.44 -9.54 -1.55
N GLU A 167 20.55 -9.35 -0.82
CA GLU A 167 21.94 -9.58 -1.27
C GLU A 167 22.21 -9.05 -2.71
N PRO A 168 21.93 -7.76 -3.00
CA PRO A 168 21.84 -7.27 -4.37
C PRO A 168 23.20 -7.12 -5.09
N GLU A 169 23.24 -7.40 -6.39
CA GLU A 169 24.38 -7.14 -7.29
C GLU A 169 23.94 -6.23 -8.46
N LEU A 170 23.89 -4.91 -8.26
CA LEU A 170 23.32 -3.97 -9.26
C LEU A 170 24.36 -3.16 -10.04
N SER A 171 25.64 -3.55 -10.07
CA SER A 171 26.74 -2.70 -10.56
C SER A 171 26.64 -2.22 -12.01
N ASP A 172 25.92 -2.96 -12.85
CA ASP A 172 25.71 -2.64 -14.26
C ASP A 172 24.28 -2.13 -14.55
N LEU A 173 23.44 -1.99 -13.53
CA LEU A 173 22.05 -1.56 -13.67
C LEU A 173 21.94 -0.04 -13.62
N THR A 174 21.24 0.54 -14.59
CA THR A 174 20.87 1.96 -14.62
C THR A 174 19.40 2.11 -14.31
N VAL A 175 19.07 2.83 -13.24
CA VAL A 175 17.70 3.05 -12.77
C VAL A 175 17.36 4.54 -12.82
N VAL A 176 16.19 4.90 -13.36
CA VAL A 176 15.61 6.22 -13.15
C VAL A 176 14.66 6.15 -11.96
N TYR A 177 14.98 6.87 -10.89
CA TYR A 177 14.14 6.95 -9.71
C TYR A 177 13.37 8.27 -9.64
N ASP A 178 12.07 8.17 -9.42
CA ASP A 178 11.17 9.29 -9.28
C ASP A 178 10.48 9.30 -7.92
N ALA A 179 10.92 10.20 -7.04
CA ALA A 179 10.34 10.31 -5.71
C ALA A 179 8.96 10.99 -5.69
N MET A 180 8.51 11.58 -6.82
CA MET A 180 7.32 12.43 -6.86
C MET A 180 7.32 13.54 -5.78
N HIS A 181 8.51 14.00 -5.37
CA HIS A 181 8.75 14.88 -4.21
C HIS A 181 8.35 14.31 -2.83
N GLY A 182 7.93 13.05 -2.78
CA GLY A 182 7.58 12.30 -1.57
C GLY A 182 8.77 11.85 -0.74
N SER A 183 8.47 11.01 0.24
CA SER A 183 9.38 10.64 1.34
C SER A 183 10.44 9.61 0.94
N GLY A 184 10.26 8.93 -0.20
CA GLY A 184 11.28 8.05 -0.79
C GLY A 184 12.52 8.80 -1.29
N ARG A 185 12.46 10.14 -1.43
CA ARG A 185 13.60 11.00 -1.76
C ARG A 185 14.75 10.84 -0.77
N GLY A 186 15.97 10.65 -1.23
CA GLY A 186 17.13 10.42 -0.37
C GLY A 186 16.94 9.18 0.51
N VAL A 187 16.12 8.22 0.06
CA VAL A 187 15.86 6.96 0.74
C VAL A 187 15.94 5.81 -0.24
N THR A 188 15.00 5.74 -1.19
CA THR A 188 14.98 4.69 -2.21
C THR A 188 16.14 4.83 -3.20
N ASP A 189 16.40 6.04 -3.67
CA ASP A 189 17.57 6.33 -4.52
C ASP A 189 18.88 5.99 -3.81
N GLU A 190 19.00 6.33 -2.53
CA GLU A 190 20.21 6.03 -1.76
C GLU A 190 20.36 4.51 -1.53
N LEU A 191 19.28 3.79 -1.27
CA LEU A 191 19.30 2.33 -1.16
C LEU A 191 19.75 1.67 -2.47
N LEU A 192 19.21 2.10 -3.60
CA LEU A 192 19.59 1.59 -4.92
C LEU A 192 21.06 1.89 -5.25
N GLU A 193 21.56 3.09 -4.94
CA GLU A 193 22.99 3.42 -5.11
C GLU A 193 23.88 2.59 -4.18
N ARG A 194 23.46 2.35 -2.92
CA ARG A 194 24.19 1.49 -1.98
C ARG A 194 24.24 0.03 -2.45
N ALA A 195 23.20 -0.43 -3.12
CA ALA A 195 23.13 -1.74 -3.79
C ALA A 195 23.96 -1.82 -5.08
N GLY A 196 24.53 -0.71 -5.55
CA GLY A 196 25.47 -0.64 -6.66
C GLY A 196 24.92 -0.05 -7.96
N ALA A 197 23.63 0.29 -8.02
CA ALA A 197 23.01 0.81 -9.24
C ALA A 197 23.49 2.23 -9.58
N THR A 198 23.50 2.56 -10.87
CA THR A 198 23.59 3.95 -11.34
C THR A 198 22.19 4.57 -11.31
N VAL A 199 21.97 5.58 -10.46
CA VAL A 199 20.63 6.17 -10.26
C VAL A 199 20.51 7.57 -10.85
N HIS A 200 19.61 7.72 -11.82
CA HIS A 200 19.15 9.01 -12.34
C HIS A 200 17.93 9.48 -11.58
N ARG A 201 18.01 10.65 -10.94
CA ARG A 201 16.97 11.17 -10.05
C ARG A 201 15.99 12.08 -10.80
N ARG A 202 14.70 11.88 -10.56
CA ARG A 202 13.59 12.73 -10.99
C ARG A 202 12.77 13.15 -9.77
N ARG A 203 12.38 14.43 -9.70
CA ARG A 203 11.55 14.98 -8.61
C ARG A 203 12.06 14.61 -7.20
N CYS A 204 13.39 14.55 -7.04
CA CYS A 204 14.05 14.19 -5.78
C CYS A 204 14.46 15.42 -4.97
N GLU A 205 13.79 16.54 -5.19
CA GLU A 205 13.89 17.75 -4.38
C GLU A 205 12.66 17.86 -3.47
N ARG A 206 12.82 18.51 -2.30
CA ARG A 206 11.69 18.80 -1.43
C ARG A 206 10.79 19.84 -2.09
N ASP A 207 9.57 19.42 -2.41
CA ASP A 207 8.46 20.27 -2.84
C ASP A 207 7.19 19.80 -2.12
N PRO A 208 6.73 20.51 -1.07
CA PRO A 208 5.54 20.11 -0.31
C PRO A 208 4.24 20.11 -1.11
N ASP A 209 4.22 20.77 -2.28
CA ASP A 209 3.07 20.79 -3.18
C ASP A 209 3.14 19.65 -4.22
N PHE A 210 4.14 18.76 -4.13
CA PHE A 210 4.38 17.63 -5.03
C PHE A 210 4.45 18.02 -6.53
N GLY A 211 4.94 19.23 -6.82
CA GLY A 211 4.99 19.77 -8.18
C GLY A 211 3.62 20.19 -8.73
N GLY A 212 2.60 20.33 -7.86
CA GLY A 212 1.24 20.74 -8.21
C GLY A 212 0.29 19.60 -8.60
N THR A 213 0.74 18.35 -8.49
CA THR A 213 -0.04 17.14 -8.79
C THR A 213 0.04 16.18 -7.61
N PRO A 214 -1.02 15.42 -7.27
CA PRO A 214 -0.93 14.42 -6.20
C PRO A 214 0.23 13.42 -6.44
N PRO A 215 0.93 12.97 -5.39
CA PRO A 215 2.04 12.02 -5.52
C PRO A 215 1.50 10.60 -5.69
N GLU A 216 0.67 10.39 -6.71
CA GLU A 216 0.09 9.10 -7.09
C GLU A 216 0.86 8.53 -8.29
N PRO A 217 1.53 7.36 -8.15
CA PRO A 217 2.37 6.79 -9.20
C PRO A 217 1.53 6.07 -10.27
N SER A 218 0.65 6.81 -10.95
CA SER A 218 -0.20 6.31 -12.04
C SER A 218 0.44 6.52 -13.40
N ALA A 219 0.00 5.76 -14.41
CA ALA A 219 0.47 5.92 -15.80
C ALA A 219 0.44 7.38 -16.30
N GLN A 220 -0.59 8.15 -15.94
CA GLN A 220 -0.74 9.56 -16.32
C GLN A 220 0.33 10.46 -15.68
N ASN A 221 0.74 10.15 -14.45
CA ASN A 221 1.72 10.95 -13.71
C ASN A 221 3.18 10.55 -13.98
N LEU A 222 3.40 9.46 -14.73
CA LEU A 222 4.70 8.85 -14.98
C LEU A 222 5.16 8.92 -16.45
N GLU A 223 4.48 9.68 -17.31
CA GLU A 223 4.94 9.92 -18.70
C GLU A 223 6.38 10.45 -18.73
N GLY A 224 6.70 11.42 -17.86
CA GLY A 224 8.06 11.97 -17.75
C GLY A 224 9.09 11.00 -17.17
N LEU A 225 8.67 9.96 -16.43
CA LEU A 225 9.57 8.89 -16.00
C LEU A 225 9.94 8.00 -17.19
N LEU A 226 8.95 7.62 -18.02
CA LEU A 226 9.21 6.87 -19.26
C LEU A 226 10.10 7.63 -20.25
N GLU A 227 9.90 8.94 -20.39
CA GLU A 227 10.80 9.76 -21.20
C GLU A 227 12.23 9.73 -20.67
N ALA A 228 12.42 9.85 -19.35
CA ALA A 228 13.73 9.80 -18.72
C ALA A 228 14.40 8.41 -18.83
N VAL A 229 13.63 7.32 -18.71
CA VAL A 229 14.14 5.94 -18.94
C VAL A 229 14.71 5.82 -20.34
N ARG A 230 14.02 6.36 -21.35
CA ARG A 230 14.50 6.38 -22.74
C ARG A 230 15.68 7.33 -22.96
N GLU A 231 15.70 8.49 -22.30
CA GLU A 231 16.79 9.47 -22.43
C GLU A 231 18.11 8.95 -21.86
N HIS A 232 18.04 8.20 -20.76
CA HIS A 232 19.21 7.67 -20.08
C HIS A 232 19.60 6.25 -20.51
N ASP A 233 18.88 5.66 -21.49
CA ASP A 233 19.03 4.25 -21.85
C ASP A 233 18.99 3.34 -20.59
N ALA A 234 18.09 3.66 -19.66
CA ALA A 234 18.00 2.99 -18.36
C ALA A 234 17.25 1.66 -18.47
N ASP A 235 17.60 0.71 -17.60
CA ASP A 235 17.02 -0.64 -17.56
C ASP A 235 15.66 -0.65 -16.85
N LEU A 236 15.46 0.28 -15.92
CA LEU A 236 14.28 0.33 -15.06
C LEU A 236 13.95 1.78 -14.66
N GLY A 237 12.66 2.12 -14.68
CA GLY A 237 12.11 3.29 -14.03
C GLY A 237 11.33 2.90 -12.78
N VAL A 238 11.54 3.58 -11.67
CA VAL A 238 10.85 3.34 -10.40
C VAL A 238 10.25 4.63 -9.88
N ALA A 239 9.00 4.58 -9.41
CA ALA A 239 8.35 5.67 -8.70
C ALA A 239 7.74 5.20 -7.39
N ASN A 240 7.80 6.05 -6.36
CA ASN A 240 7.07 5.87 -5.11
C ASN A 240 5.99 6.95 -4.94
N ASP A 241 4.95 6.62 -4.17
CA ASP A 241 3.96 7.61 -3.74
C ASP A 241 4.46 8.48 -2.56
N GLY A 242 3.59 9.34 -2.01
CA GLY A 242 3.98 10.38 -1.04
C GLY A 242 4.69 9.86 0.22
N ASP A 243 4.27 8.72 0.75
CA ASP A 243 4.88 8.03 1.91
C ASP A 243 5.66 6.76 1.54
N ALA A 244 5.83 6.52 0.24
CA ALA A 244 6.62 5.44 -0.34
C ALA A 244 6.23 4.03 0.14
N ASP A 245 4.96 3.83 0.50
CA ASP A 245 4.41 2.50 0.74
C ASP A 245 4.00 1.81 -0.56
N ARG A 246 3.80 2.57 -1.65
CA ARG A 246 3.54 2.05 -3.00
C ARG A 246 4.71 2.21 -3.95
N ILE A 247 4.72 1.36 -4.96
CA ILE A 247 5.63 1.40 -6.10
C ILE A 247 4.87 1.34 -7.42
N ALA A 248 5.36 2.08 -8.41
CA ALA A 248 5.11 1.79 -9.81
C ALA A 248 6.42 1.66 -10.57
N VAL A 249 6.38 0.87 -11.63
CA VAL A 249 7.54 0.56 -12.46
C VAL A 249 7.28 0.95 -13.90
N VAL A 250 8.33 1.44 -14.56
CA VAL A 250 8.36 1.67 -15.99
C VAL A 250 9.49 0.85 -16.59
N THR A 251 9.20 0.10 -17.64
CA THR A 251 10.21 -0.66 -18.38
C THR A 251 10.47 -0.04 -19.76
N PRO A 252 11.65 -0.27 -20.37
CA PRO A 252 11.99 0.30 -21.67
C PRO A 252 11.01 -0.07 -22.80
N GLU A 253 10.54 -1.33 -22.83
CA GLU A 253 9.70 -1.82 -23.92
C GLU A 253 8.20 -1.62 -23.64
N ARG A 254 7.72 -1.95 -22.44
CA ARG A 254 6.28 -1.86 -22.11
C ARG A 254 5.84 -0.47 -21.66
N GLY A 255 6.76 0.38 -21.20
CA GLY A 255 6.41 1.64 -20.56
C GLY A 255 5.88 1.40 -19.15
N PHE A 256 4.78 2.06 -18.77
CA PHE A 256 4.16 1.82 -17.47
C PHE A 256 3.76 0.34 -17.33
N LEU A 257 4.28 -0.31 -16.30
CA LEU A 257 4.01 -1.71 -16.02
C LEU A 257 2.81 -1.82 -15.06
N ASP A 258 1.78 -2.57 -15.49
CA ASP A 258 0.64 -2.88 -14.64
C ASP A 258 1.08 -3.59 -13.35
N GLU A 259 0.53 -3.16 -12.22
CA GLU A 259 0.91 -3.62 -10.89
C GLU A 259 0.65 -5.13 -10.69
N ASN A 260 -0.33 -5.71 -11.40
CA ASN A 260 -0.57 -7.15 -11.38
C ASN A 260 0.54 -7.92 -12.10
N LEU A 261 1.04 -7.40 -13.23
CA LEU A 261 2.17 -8.00 -13.94
C LEU A 261 3.46 -7.86 -13.14
N PHE A 262 3.64 -6.72 -12.46
CA PHE A 262 4.75 -6.53 -11.52
C PHE A 262 4.70 -7.57 -10.39
N PHE A 263 3.54 -7.78 -9.76
CA PHE A 263 3.36 -8.80 -8.73
C PHE A 263 3.65 -10.20 -9.28
N ALA A 264 3.08 -10.54 -10.43
CA ALA A 264 3.28 -11.84 -11.07
C ALA A 264 4.76 -12.13 -11.35
N ALA A 265 5.47 -11.17 -11.95
CA ALA A 265 6.88 -11.30 -12.29
C ALA A 265 7.77 -11.46 -11.05
N LEU A 266 7.52 -10.70 -9.98
CA LEU A 266 8.32 -10.81 -8.76
C LEU A 266 7.98 -12.06 -7.94
N TYR A 267 6.72 -12.47 -7.90
CA TYR A 267 6.36 -13.71 -7.23
C TYR A 267 6.98 -14.92 -7.94
N GLU A 268 6.91 -14.98 -9.28
CA GLU A 268 7.57 -16.04 -10.06
C GLU A 268 9.09 -16.02 -9.87
N TYR A 269 9.72 -14.85 -9.89
CA TYR A 269 11.15 -14.69 -9.60
C TYR A 269 11.52 -15.25 -8.22
N MET A 270 10.75 -14.92 -7.17
CA MET A 270 11.03 -15.42 -5.82
C MET A 270 10.85 -16.95 -5.70
N LEU A 271 10.01 -17.56 -6.54
CA LEU A 271 9.82 -19.02 -6.58
C LEU A 271 10.98 -19.77 -7.26
N GLU A 272 11.94 -19.06 -7.85
CA GLU A 272 13.17 -19.66 -8.39
C GLU A 272 14.06 -20.21 -7.26
N ASP A 273 14.10 -19.53 -6.11
CA ASP A 273 14.97 -19.85 -4.97
C ASP A 273 14.25 -20.15 -3.65
N ASP A 274 12.96 -19.83 -3.52
CA ASP A 274 12.14 -20.17 -2.34
C ASP A 274 10.79 -20.82 -2.76
N ALA A 275 9.99 -21.20 -1.77
CA ALA A 275 8.64 -21.71 -1.95
C ALA A 275 7.70 -21.15 -0.90
N GLY A 276 6.49 -20.79 -1.31
CA GLY A 276 5.44 -20.44 -0.38
C GLY A 276 4.19 -19.91 -1.05
N PRO A 277 3.10 -19.78 -0.29
CA PRO A 277 1.87 -19.20 -0.80
C PRO A 277 2.03 -17.74 -1.21
N ALA A 278 1.19 -17.28 -2.14
CA ALA A 278 0.94 -15.85 -2.34
C ALA A 278 -0.34 -15.41 -1.62
N VAL A 279 -0.43 -14.12 -1.30
CA VAL A 279 -1.65 -13.49 -0.79
C VAL A 279 -2.03 -12.33 -1.71
N ARG A 280 -3.28 -12.29 -2.16
CA ARG A 280 -3.78 -11.21 -3.02
C ARG A 280 -5.17 -10.76 -2.62
N THR A 281 -5.56 -9.56 -3.01
CA THR A 281 -6.94 -9.08 -2.79
C THR A 281 -7.91 -9.64 -3.81
N VAL A 282 -9.21 -9.51 -3.52
CA VAL A 282 -10.29 -9.86 -4.46
C VAL A 282 -10.23 -9.09 -5.79
N SER A 283 -9.57 -7.93 -5.86
CA SER A 283 -9.44 -7.14 -7.10
C SER A 283 -8.10 -7.34 -7.82
N THR A 284 -7.22 -8.20 -7.30
CA THR A 284 -5.94 -8.57 -7.92
C THR A 284 -6.13 -9.76 -8.88
N THR A 285 -5.28 -9.81 -9.91
CA THR A 285 -5.32 -10.80 -10.99
C THR A 285 -5.30 -12.27 -10.55
N PHE A 286 -5.97 -13.15 -11.31
CA PHE A 286 -5.82 -14.61 -11.21
C PHE A 286 -4.52 -15.14 -11.83
N LEU A 287 -3.69 -14.29 -12.45
CA LEU A 287 -2.37 -14.69 -12.92
C LEU A 287 -1.53 -15.29 -11.80
N ILE A 288 -1.65 -14.72 -10.59
CA ILE A 288 -0.95 -15.19 -9.38
C ILE A 288 -1.36 -16.63 -9.05
N ASP A 289 -2.63 -16.99 -9.22
CA ASP A 289 -3.16 -18.34 -8.97
C ASP A 289 -2.59 -19.35 -9.96
N ARG A 290 -2.52 -18.98 -11.25
CA ARG A 290 -1.92 -19.84 -12.29
C ARG A 290 -0.45 -20.12 -12.02
N ILE A 291 0.32 -19.07 -11.67
CA ILE A 291 1.73 -19.20 -11.30
C ILE A 291 1.89 -20.07 -10.06
N ALA A 292 1.11 -19.80 -9.00
CA ALA A 292 1.16 -20.59 -7.78
C ALA A 292 0.87 -22.06 -8.06
N GLU A 293 -0.19 -22.38 -8.82
CA GLU A 293 -0.55 -23.75 -9.17
C GLU A 293 0.57 -24.46 -9.96
N ALA A 294 1.16 -23.77 -10.96
CA ALA A 294 2.26 -24.30 -11.76
C ALA A 294 3.49 -24.67 -10.90
N HIS A 295 3.73 -23.93 -9.83
CA HIS A 295 4.82 -24.17 -8.87
C HIS A 295 4.40 -25.02 -7.65
N GLY A 296 3.19 -25.60 -7.66
CA GLY A 296 2.67 -26.42 -6.56
C GLY A 296 2.44 -25.65 -5.25
N GLN A 297 2.26 -24.34 -5.34
CA GLN A 297 1.93 -23.43 -4.25
C GLN A 297 0.42 -23.13 -4.21
N THR A 298 0.00 -22.31 -3.25
CA THR A 298 -1.39 -21.91 -3.06
C THR A 298 -1.53 -20.39 -3.01
N VAL A 299 -2.71 -19.88 -3.34
CA VAL A 299 -3.04 -18.45 -3.15
C VAL A 299 -4.10 -18.32 -2.08
N GLN A 300 -3.94 -17.33 -1.20
CA GLN A 300 -4.99 -16.88 -0.29
C GLN A 300 -5.56 -15.56 -0.81
N GLU A 301 -6.80 -15.60 -1.30
CA GLU A 301 -7.58 -14.40 -1.61
C GLU A 301 -8.14 -13.79 -0.32
N VAL A 302 -8.07 -12.45 -0.20
CA VAL A 302 -8.57 -11.67 0.94
C VAL A 302 -9.34 -10.42 0.49
N PRO A 303 -10.18 -9.80 1.35
CA PRO A 303 -10.78 -8.48 1.08
C PRO A 303 -9.75 -7.40 0.75
N VAL A 304 -10.16 -6.31 0.11
CA VAL A 304 -9.26 -5.18 -0.16
C VAL A 304 -8.85 -4.49 1.14
N GLY A 305 -7.59 -4.09 1.20
CA GLY A 305 -6.94 -3.45 2.33
C GLY A 305 -5.78 -4.30 2.84
N PHE A 306 -4.57 -3.73 2.80
CA PHE A 306 -3.35 -4.42 3.17
C PHE A 306 -3.33 -5.05 4.57
N LYS A 307 -4.17 -4.58 5.51
CA LYS A 307 -4.32 -5.21 6.84
C LYS A 307 -4.71 -6.70 6.75
N TRP A 308 -5.53 -7.06 5.76
CA TRP A 308 -5.93 -8.45 5.50
C TRP A 308 -4.82 -9.24 4.81
N VAL A 309 -4.10 -8.59 3.89
CA VAL A 309 -2.91 -9.17 3.24
C VAL A 309 -1.87 -9.50 4.30
N ALA A 310 -1.52 -8.55 5.16
CA ALA A 310 -0.56 -8.71 6.25
C ALA A 310 -0.96 -9.81 7.23
N GLN A 311 -2.24 -9.87 7.62
CA GLN A 311 -2.77 -10.93 8.47
C GLN A 311 -2.61 -12.31 7.82
N ALA A 312 -3.04 -12.46 6.57
CA ALA A 312 -2.96 -13.72 5.84
C ALA A 312 -1.50 -14.13 5.56
N MET A 313 -0.62 -13.19 5.23
CA MET A 313 0.81 -13.46 5.06
C MET A 313 1.42 -14.06 6.34
N ARG A 314 1.02 -13.56 7.51
CA ARG A 314 1.44 -14.12 8.79
C ARG A 314 0.89 -15.52 9.03
N GLU A 315 -0.41 -15.72 8.80
CA GLU A 315 -1.10 -16.99 9.10
C GLU A 315 -0.70 -18.12 8.17
N ARG A 316 -0.32 -17.79 6.93
CA ARG A 316 0.06 -18.74 5.88
C ARG A 316 1.57 -18.87 5.66
N ASP A 317 2.36 -18.05 6.36
CA ASP A 317 3.78 -17.87 6.08
C ASP A 317 4.00 -17.62 4.57
N ALA A 318 3.26 -16.66 4.02
CA ALA A 318 3.26 -16.40 2.59
C ALA A 318 4.61 -15.84 2.12
N LEU A 319 5.02 -16.23 0.91
CA LEU A 319 6.24 -15.76 0.26
C LEU A 319 6.11 -14.28 -0.14
N MET A 320 4.98 -13.91 -0.72
CA MET A 320 4.68 -12.55 -1.17
C MET A 320 3.20 -12.22 -0.99
N GLY A 321 2.90 -10.97 -0.65
CA GLY A 321 1.54 -10.45 -0.56
C GLY A 321 1.42 -9.11 -1.26
N GLY A 322 0.29 -8.89 -1.93
CA GLY A 322 0.11 -7.72 -2.79
C GLY A 322 -1.32 -7.27 -2.99
N GLU A 323 -1.46 -6.00 -3.38
CA GLU A 323 -2.70 -5.41 -3.88
C GLU A 323 -2.45 -4.78 -5.27
N GLU A 324 -3.47 -4.75 -6.11
CA GLU A 324 -3.42 -4.16 -7.45
C GLU A 324 -3.18 -2.63 -7.47
N SER A 325 -3.08 -2.01 -6.28
CA SER A 325 -2.82 -0.58 -6.10
C SER A 325 -1.33 -0.24 -5.92
N GLY A 326 -0.44 -1.19 -6.18
CA GLY A 326 1.02 -0.99 -6.12
C GLY A 326 1.63 -1.19 -4.75
N GLY A 327 0.94 -1.87 -3.83
CA GLY A 327 1.39 -2.14 -2.47
C GLY A 327 1.75 -3.60 -2.27
N PHE A 328 3.00 -3.90 -1.90
CA PHE A 328 3.49 -5.27 -1.77
C PHE A 328 4.41 -5.44 -0.55
N SER A 329 4.53 -6.68 -0.09
CA SER A 329 5.50 -7.11 0.93
C SER A 329 5.92 -8.57 0.70
N ILE A 330 7.03 -8.97 1.30
CA ILE A 330 7.64 -10.29 1.14
C ILE A 330 7.95 -10.95 2.48
N ARG A 331 8.09 -12.28 2.48
CA ARG A 331 8.60 -13.06 3.62
C ARG A 331 9.97 -12.52 4.06
N GLY A 332 10.23 -12.55 5.37
CA GLY A 332 11.49 -12.04 5.94
C GLY A 332 11.50 -10.53 6.20
N HIS A 333 10.46 -9.81 5.78
CA HIS A 333 10.29 -8.38 6.03
C HIS A 333 9.04 -8.09 6.88
N VAL A 334 8.88 -6.84 7.33
CA VAL A 334 7.66 -6.40 8.03
C VAL A 334 6.46 -6.48 7.08
N ARG A 335 5.30 -6.90 7.60
CA ARG A 335 4.08 -7.09 6.81
C ARG A 335 3.31 -5.78 6.67
N GLU A 336 3.99 -4.78 6.14
CA GLU A 336 3.46 -3.50 5.69
C GLU A 336 3.86 -3.34 4.20
N LYS A 337 3.10 -2.52 3.46
CA LYS A 337 3.48 -2.21 2.08
C LYS A 337 4.80 -1.47 2.08
N ASP A 338 5.75 -1.92 1.26
CA ASP A 338 7.07 -1.31 1.20
C ASP A 338 7.53 -1.07 -0.24
N GLY A 339 7.17 0.10 -0.78
CA GLY A 339 7.63 0.53 -2.10
C GLY A 339 9.14 0.78 -2.18
N VAL A 340 9.84 0.95 -1.06
CA VAL A 340 11.30 1.13 -1.00
C VAL A 340 11.99 -0.22 -1.18
N LEU A 341 11.57 -1.24 -0.43
CA LEU A 341 12.09 -2.60 -0.56
C LEU A 341 11.74 -3.20 -1.92
N MET A 342 10.52 -2.96 -2.39
CA MET A 342 10.09 -3.47 -3.70
C MET A 342 10.89 -2.85 -4.86
N ALA A 343 11.35 -1.61 -4.73
CA ALA A 343 12.25 -1.01 -5.70
C ALA A 343 13.59 -1.75 -5.78
N LEU A 344 14.13 -2.15 -4.63
CA LEU A 344 15.34 -2.95 -4.57
C LEU A 344 15.11 -4.34 -5.16
N LEU A 345 14.05 -5.05 -4.75
CA LEU A 345 13.71 -6.38 -5.27
C LEU A 345 13.51 -6.37 -6.80
N ALA A 346 12.78 -5.38 -7.31
CA ALA A 346 12.59 -5.22 -8.75
C ALA A 346 13.91 -5.01 -9.50
N SER A 347 14.82 -4.23 -8.91
CA SER A 347 16.14 -3.98 -9.48
C SER A 347 17.01 -5.23 -9.48
N VAL A 348 16.96 -6.04 -8.40
CA VAL A 348 17.66 -7.34 -8.34
C VAL A 348 17.14 -8.28 -9.42
N ALA A 349 15.82 -8.46 -9.51
CA ALA A 349 15.21 -9.30 -10.55
C ALA A 349 15.58 -8.84 -11.97
N THR A 350 15.62 -7.52 -12.20
CA THR A 350 15.97 -6.90 -13.49
C THR A 350 17.44 -7.09 -13.85
N ALA A 351 18.34 -7.05 -12.85
CA ALA A 351 19.78 -7.26 -13.08
C ALA A 351 20.09 -8.67 -13.57
N GLU A 352 19.29 -9.66 -13.20
CA GLU A 352 19.41 -11.04 -13.70
C GLU A 352 18.76 -11.25 -15.07
N CYS A 353 17.55 -10.69 -15.25
CA CYS A 353 16.79 -10.77 -16.49
C CYS A 353 15.82 -9.59 -16.53
N SER A 354 15.72 -8.90 -17.67
CA SER A 354 14.86 -7.73 -17.79
C SER A 354 13.42 -8.07 -17.42
N LEU A 355 12.71 -7.15 -16.77
CA LEU A 355 11.29 -7.38 -16.46
C LEU A 355 10.46 -7.56 -17.73
N ASP A 356 10.83 -6.91 -18.85
CA ASP A 356 10.15 -7.09 -20.13
C ASP A 356 10.23 -8.54 -20.62
N ASP A 357 11.41 -9.15 -20.59
CA ASP A 357 11.65 -10.55 -20.96
C ASP A 357 10.97 -11.53 -19.98
N ARG A 358 11.07 -11.26 -18.67
CA ARG A 358 10.41 -12.07 -17.63
C ARG A 358 8.91 -12.12 -17.85
N ILE A 359 8.29 -10.96 -18.10
CA ILE A 359 6.85 -10.88 -18.34
C ILE A 359 6.47 -11.54 -19.68
N GLU A 360 7.28 -11.41 -20.73
CA GLU A 360 7.02 -12.13 -21.99
C GLU A 360 7.01 -13.65 -21.78
N ALA A 361 7.99 -14.19 -21.04
CA ALA A 361 8.06 -15.61 -20.71
C ALA A 361 6.86 -16.05 -19.85
N LEU A 362 6.55 -15.28 -18.80
CA LEU A 362 5.43 -15.52 -17.88
C LEU A 362 4.09 -15.58 -18.63
N LEU A 363 3.81 -14.61 -19.50
CA LEU A 363 2.56 -14.58 -20.27
C LEU A 363 2.52 -15.68 -21.33
N ALA A 364 3.66 -16.08 -21.89
CA ALA A 364 3.74 -17.21 -22.82
C ALA A 364 3.44 -18.55 -22.14
N GLU A 365 3.79 -18.68 -20.85
CA GLU A 365 3.57 -19.91 -20.06
C GLU A 365 2.17 -19.96 -19.45
N HIS A 366 1.75 -18.90 -18.76
CA HIS A 366 0.52 -18.87 -17.95
C HIS A 366 -0.68 -18.24 -18.68
N GLY A 367 -0.45 -17.72 -19.88
CA GLY A 367 -1.45 -17.09 -20.73
C GLY A 367 -1.60 -15.59 -20.46
N GLU A 368 -2.13 -14.89 -21.46
CA GLU A 368 -2.45 -13.47 -21.33
C GLU A 368 -3.63 -13.23 -20.39
N ILE A 369 -3.54 -12.13 -19.64
CA ILE A 369 -4.59 -11.64 -18.79
C ILE A 369 -4.73 -10.13 -18.99
N HIS A 370 -5.98 -9.69 -19.14
CA HIS A 370 -6.37 -8.31 -19.33
C HIS A 370 -7.34 -7.96 -18.21
N GLN A 371 -7.15 -6.82 -17.56
CA GLN A 371 -8.02 -6.35 -16.49
C GLN A 371 -8.34 -4.87 -16.69
N ASP A 372 -9.58 -4.47 -16.44
CA ASP A 372 -9.96 -3.06 -16.38
C ASP A 372 -11.14 -2.86 -15.40
N ARG A 373 -11.48 -1.60 -15.12
CA ARG A 373 -12.54 -1.23 -14.18
C ARG A 373 -13.40 -0.06 -14.67
N ARG A 374 -14.64 -0.02 -14.20
CA ARG A 374 -15.56 1.12 -14.32
C ARG A 374 -16.06 1.58 -12.96
N ASN A 375 -16.26 2.88 -12.85
CA ASN A 375 -16.81 3.51 -11.65
C ASN A 375 -18.27 3.93 -11.92
N LEU A 376 -19.15 3.57 -11.00
CA LEU A 376 -20.55 3.99 -10.96
C LEU A 376 -20.75 4.91 -9.76
N ASP A 377 -21.45 6.03 -9.95
CA ASP A 377 -21.79 6.93 -8.84
C ASP A 377 -22.78 6.22 -7.90
N CYS A 378 -22.44 6.14 -6.61
CA CYS A 378 -23.27 5.48 -5.61
C CYS A 378 -23.08 6.17 -4.26
N PRO A 379 -24.07 6.95 -3.77
CA PRO A 379 -23.98 7.63 -2.49
C PRO A 379 -23.65 6.67 -1.34
N ASP A 380 -22.86 7.10 -0.37
CA ASP A 380 -22.44 6.24 0.76
C ASP A 380 -23.63 5.61 1.50
N SER A 381 -24.75 6.34 1.61
CA SER A 381 -25.98 5.85 2.24
C SER A 381 -26.69 4.71 1.49
N GLU A 382 -26.39 4.54 0.20
CA GLU A 382 -27.03 3.54 -0.66
C GLU A 382 -26.18 2.28 -0.82
N LYS A 383 -24.88 2.34 -0.54
CA LYS A 383 -23.92 1.24 -0.79
C LYS A 383 -24.38 -0.09 -0.17
N ASP A 384 -24.77 -0.09 1.10
CA ASP A 384 -25.21 -1.30 1.80
C ASP A 384 -26.48 -1.90 1.18
N ARG A 385 -27.43 -1.04 0.77
CA ARG A 385 -28.65 -1.48 0.08
C ARG A 385 -28.30 -2.11 -1.26
N VAL A 386 -27.48 -1.44 -2.06
CA VAL A 386 -27.10 -1.88 -3.40
C VAL A 386 -26.37 -3.21 -3.33
N VAL A 387 -25.40 -3.36 -2.42
CA VAL A 387 -24.69 -4.63 -2.19
C VAL A 387 -25.68 -5.73 -1.80
N GLY A 388 -26.56 -5.50 -0.83
CA GLY A 388 -27.55 -6.50 -0.41
C GLY A 388 -28.57 -6.89 -1.49
N GLU A 389 -28.85 -6.01 -2.46
CA GLU A 389 -29.71 -6.31 -3.60
C GLU A 389 -28.98 -7.04 -4.74
N ILE A 390 -27.69 -6.76 -4.97
CA ILE A 390 -26.87 -7.51 -5.94
C ILE A 390 -26.82 -8.99 -5.55
N GLU A 391 -26.62 -9.30 -4.26
CA GLU A 391 -26.61 -10.69 -3.74
C GLU A 391 -27.85 -11.48 -4.16
N GLN A 392 -29.02 -10.83 -4.13
CA GLN A 392 -30.30 -11.45 -4.46
C GLN A 392 -30.55 -11.53 -5.97
N ALA A 393 -29.77 -10.81 -6.77
CA ALA A 393 -29.91 -10.66 -8.21
C ALA A 393 -28.77 -11.31 -9.00
N LEU A 394 -27.92 -12.13 -8.36
CA LEU A 394 -26.80 -12.80 -9.02
C LEU A 394 -27.30 -13.70 -10.17
N PRO A 395 -26.79 -13.50 -11.40
CA PRO A 395 -27.23 -14.28 -12.55
C PRO A 395 -26.58 -15.67 -12.57
N GLU A 396 -27.24 -16.67 -13.15
CA GLU A 396 -26.64 -17.99 -13.40
C GLU A 396 -25.58 -17.94 -14.52
N THR A 397 -25.60 -16.88 -15.34
CA THR A 397 -24.65 -16.66 -16.43
C THR A 397 -24.30 -15.17 -16.56
N VAL A 398 -23.03 -14.83 -16.78
CA VAL A 398 -22.58 -13.47 -17.11
C VAL A 398 -21.96 -13.48 -18.51
N ALA A 399 -22.40 -12.56 -19.36
CA ALA A 399 -21.89 -12.43 -20.73
C ALA A 399 -21.83 -13.76 -21.52
N GLY A 400 -22.81 -14.65 -21.32
CA GLY A 400 -22.93 -15.92 -22.01
C GLY A 400 -22.12 -17.10 -21.42
N VAL A 401 -21.45 -16.91 -20.28
CA VAL A 401 -20.70 -17.97 -19.58
C VAL A 401 -21.32 -18.22 -18.21
N ALA A 402 -21.37 -19.49 -17.80
CA ALA A 402 -21.95 -19.88 -16.53
C ALA A 402 -21.08 -19.42 -15.35
N VAL A 403 -21.75 -19.08 -14.26
CA VAL A 403 -21.09 -18.78 -12.98
C VAL A 403 -20.60 -20.08 -12.37
N GLU A 404 -19.30 -20.15 -12.08
CA GLU A 404 -18.67 -21.28 -11.40
C GLU A 404 -18.71 -21.09 -9.89
N ASP A 405 -18.33 -19.90 -9.41
CA ASP A 405 -18.27 -19.57 -7.99
C ASP A 405 -18.55 -18.09 -7.74
N VAL A 406 -18.93 -17.75 -6.51
CA VAL A 406 -19.13 -16.36 -6.06
C VAL A 406 -18.43 -16.15 -4.73
N ASN A 407 -17.50 -15.20 -4.69
CA ASN A 407 -16.89 -14.69 -3.46
C ASN A 407 -17.56 -13.37 -3.06
N ASP A 408 -18.17 -13.37 -1.88
CA ASP A 408 -18.93 -12.26 -1.28
C ASP A 408 -18.18 -11.50 -0.17
N ALA A 409 -16.86 -11.71 -0.04
CA ALA A 409 -16.07 -11.17 1.06
C ALA A 409 -15.86 -9.65 1.02
N ASP A 410 -15.89 -9.03 -0.16
CA ASP A 410 -15.78 -7.57 -0.38
C ASP A 410 -16.47 -7.18 -1.68
N GLY A 411 -17.80 -7.04 -1.60
CA GLY A 411 -18.66 -6.95 -2.77
C GLY A 411 -19.00 -8.35 -3.31
N PHE A 412 -19.20 -8.48 -4.63
CA PHE A 412 -19.47 -9.76 -5.28
C PHE A 412 -18.49 -9.99 -6.42
N LYS A 413 -17.58 -10.94 -6.23
CA LYS A 413 -16.72 -11.47 -7.29
C LYS A 413 -17.34 -12.73 -7.85
N ILE A 414 -17.74 -12.67 -9.11
CA ILE A 414 -18.33 -13.75 -9.87
C ILE A 414 -17.23 -14.38 -10.71
N LEU A 415 -16.82 -15.60 -10.38
CA LEU A 415 -15.89 -16.40 -11.18
C LEU A 415 -16.70 -17.21 -12.21
N LEU A 416 -16.25 -17.19 -13.46
CA LEU A 416 -16.92 -17.84 -14.58
C LEU A 416 -16.16 -19.11 -15.00
N GLU A 417 -16.86 -20.09 -15.58
CA GLU A 417 -16.28 -21.39 -16.00
C GLU A 417 -15.14 -21.28 -17.03
N ASP A 418 -14.99 -20.14 -17.70
CA ASP A 418 -13.87 -19.87 -18.63
C ASP A 418 -12.63 -19.26 -17.93
N GLY A 419 -12.67 -19.14 -16.60
CA GLY A 419 -11.61 -18.54 -15.77
C GLY A 419 -11.62 -17.02 -15.73
N SER A 420 -12.54 -16.35 -16.43
CA SER A 420 -12.74 -14.90 -16.33
C SER A 420 -13.56 -14.55 -15.08
N TRP A 421 -13.46 -13.31 -14.62
CA TRP A 421 -14.24 -12.88 -13.46
C TRP A 421 -14.73 -11.44 -13.56
N LEU A 422 -15.78 -11.15 -12.80
CA LEU A 422 -16.38 -9.83 -12.65
C LEU A 422 -16.53 -9.53 -11.16
N LEU A 423 -16.07 -8.38 -10.70
CA LEU A 423 -16.19 -7.94 -9.31
C LEU A 423 -16.99 -6.63 -9.23
N ALA A 424 -18.06 -6.62 -8.46
CA ALA A 424 -18.78 -5.40 -8.10
C ALA A 424 -18.59 -5.10 -6.61
N ARG A 425 -17.94 -3.99 -6.26
CA ARG A 425 -17.67 -3.63 -4.86
C ARG A 425 -17.83 -2.15 -4.55
N PRO A 426 -18.29 -1.79 -3.33
CA PRO A 426 -18.32 -0.40 -2.90
C PRO A 426 -16.90 0.16 -2.75
N SER A 427 -16.70 1.42 -3.13
CA SER A 427 -15.47 2.14 -2.78
C SER A 427 -15.48 2.49 -1.29
N GLY A 428 -14.38 2.26 -0.58
CA GLY A 428 -14.26 2.64 0.83
C GLY A 428 -14.03 4.14 1.07
N THR A 429 -13.59 4.88 0.05
CA THR A 429 -13.11 6.27 0.19
C THR A 429 -13.87 7.27 -0.66
N GLU A 430 -14.72 6.81 -1.58
CA GLU A 430 -15.47 7.66 -2.51
C GLU A 430 -16.92 7.19 -2.60
N PRO A 431 -17.90 8.08 -2.86
CA PRO A 431 -19.30 7.71 -3.08
C PRO A 431 -19.49 7.07 -4.47
N LYS A 432 -18.85 5.91 -4.66
CA LYS A 432 -18.80 5.14 -5.91
C LYS A 432 -18.90 3.65 -5.62
N LEU A 433 -19.40 2.90 -6.60
CA LEU A 433 -19.29 1.45 -6.70
C LEU A 433 -18.40 1.13 -7.90
N ARG A 434 -17.46 0.20 -7.73
CA ARG A 434 -16.46 -0.16 -8.73
C ARG A 434 -16.77 -1.53 -9.31
N ILE A 435 -16.79 -1.60 -10.65
CA ILE A 435 -16.92 -2.83 -11.41
C ILE A 435 -15.56 -3.15 -12.00
N TYR A 436 -14.94 -4.26 -11.62
CA TYR A 436 -13.70 -4.76 -12.20
C TYR A 436 -14.01 -5.98 -13.03
N ALA A 437 -13.28 -6.20 -14.12
CA ALA A 437 -13.34 -7.45 -14.85
C ALA A 437 -11.95 -7.86 -15.31
N GLU A 438 -11.74 -9.17 -15.38
CA GLU A 438 -10.54 -9.76 -15.91
C GLU A 438 -10.89 -10.90 -16.87
N ALA A 439 -10.17 -10.96 -17.99
CA ALA A 439 -10.34 -12.01 -18.99
C ALA A 439 -9.06 -12.22 -19.81
N ASP A 440 -9.12 -13.18 -20.75
CA ASP A 440 -8.06 -13.51 -21.69
C ASP A 440 -7.85 -12.48 -22.81
N SER A 441 -8.71 -11.46 -22.91
CA SER A 441 -8.67 -10.44 -23.95
C SER A 441 -9.39 -9.16 -23.53
N ALA A 442 -8.89 -8.01 -23.99
CA ALA A 442 -9.50 -6.70 -23.73
C ALA A 442 -10.97 -6.62 -24.21
N ASP A 443 -11.30 -7.20 -25.37
CA ASP A 443 -12.69 -7.25 -25.87
C ASP A 443 -13.63 -8.02 -24.92
N ARG A 444 -13.11 -9.09 -24.29
CA ARG A 444 -13.87 -9.86 -23.30
C ARG A 444 -14.02 -9.09 -22.00
N VAL A 445 -12.99 -8.39 -21.54
CA VAL A 445 -13.06 -7.47 -20.39
C VAL A 445 -14.15 -6.43 -20.60
N GLU A 446 -14.18 -5.74 -21.75
CA GLU A 446 -15.22 -4.76 -22.07
C GLU A 446 -16.62 -5.36 -22.03
N THR A 447 -16.78 -6.57 -22.57
CA THR A 447 -18.06 -7.29 -22.54
C THR A 447 -18.51 -7.60 -21.10
N LEU A 448 -17.57 -8.00 -20.23
CA LEU A 448 -17.85 -8.29 -18.83
C LEU A 448 -18.16 -7.01 -18.05
N LEU A 449 -17.44 -5.92 -18.29
CA LEU A 449 -17.70 -4.62 -17.68
C LEU A 449 -19.08 -4.09 -18.07
N ASP A 450 -19.46 -4.18 -19.35
CA ASP A 450 -20.81 -3.86 -19.81
C ASP A 450 -21.86 -4.72 -19.09
N ALA A 451 -21.62 -6.01 -18.93
CA ALA A 451 -22.53 -6.90 -18.20
C ALA A 451 -22.65 -6.50 -16.73
N GLY A 452 -21.53 -6.18 -16.06
CA GLY A 452 -21.53 -5.75 -14.66
C GLY A 452 -22.23 -4.42 -14.45
N VAL A 453 -22.03 -3.44 -15.33
CA VAL A 453 -22.79 -2.18 -15.29
C VAL A 453 -24.29 -2.44 -15.45
N ASN A 454 -24.69 -3.31 -16.41
CA ASN A 454 -26.10 -3.66 -16.60
C ASN A 454 -26.73 -4.40 -15.41
N ILE A 455 -25.93 -5.09 -14.60
CA ILE A 455 -26.38 -5.75 -13.36
C ILE A 455 -26.55 -4.72 -12.25
N VAL A 456 -25.58 -3.82 -12.08
CA VAL A 456 -25.48 -2.96 -10.89
C VAL A 456 -26.21 -1.63 -11.05
N GLU A 457 -26.08 -0.97 -12.19
CA GLU A 457 -26.65 0.37 -12.41
C GLU A 457 -28.18 0.45 -12.18
N PRO A 458 -29.00 -0.55 -12.53
CA PRO A 458 -30.45 -0.51 -12.25
C PRO A 458 -30.82 -0.64 -10.76
N ILE A 459 -29.88 -1.07 -9.91
CA ILE A 459 -30.09 -1.27 -8.47
C ILE A 459 -29.78 0.01 -7.69
N ILE A 460 -28.81 0.79 -8.17
CA ILE A 460 -28.46 2.13 -7.65
C ILE A 460 -29.67 3.06 -7.87
#